data_AF-A0A3S5JE63-F1
#
_entry.id   AF-A0A3S5JE63-F1
#
_cell.length_a   1.000
_cell.length_b   1.000
_cell.length_c   1.000
_cell.angle_alpha   90.00
_cell.angle_beta   90.00
_cell.angle_gamma   90.00
#
_symmetry.space_group_name_H-M   'P 1'
#
loop_
_entity.id
_entity.type
_entity.pdbx_description
1 polymer ?
#
loop_
_entity_poly.entity_id
_entity_poly.type
_entity_poly.pdbx_seq_one_letter_code
_entity_poly.pdbx_strand_id
1 'polypeptide(L)'
;MDIEAFLEAKPPWAYEPALYIVKQSPQLDSNAFRCGASGTQLFKGSDLVYGADRVGQLRGLLGRMVMYKNYWLPNQGTIYAALRVRQQLVARPDQRIGESQGQLFNITRGNQTLVLAREAEFHAELDRRGLRWQKDRNNELFQPRKGVDELIAGLRQIRGEEMYLFDKTSIRQDSAYRGGRTRDVLRETQPRLLPTRVAAAQARAPTITVKLSKEAIQQLQSADPKKFALLLDIVDAVNKSGRPHTPQTPQVITMSRRDVEALRGNGTQEERARAATNLEGEVELPTGATTRAQARAHELANRRITRAMARNNPVM
;
A
#
# COMPACT_ATOMS: atom_id res chain seq x y z
N MET A 1 10.76 -21.77 -29.83
CA MET A 1 11.91 -22.08 -28.95
C MET A 1 11.47 -22.90 -27.76
N ASP A 2 12.27 -23.88 -27.33
CA ASP A 2 12.05 -24.61 -26.08
C ASP A 2 12.22 -23.70 -24.84
N ILE A 3 11.42 -23.91 -23.79
CA ILE A 3 11.47 -23.08 -22.57
C ILE A 3 12.83 -23.17 -21.89
N GLU A 4 13.48 -24.34 -21.85
CA GLU A 4 14.78 -24.49 -21.19
C GLU A 4 15.86 -23.71 -21.93
N ALA A 5 15.90 -23.84 -23.27
CA ALA A 5 16.81 -23.07 -24.11
C ALA A 5 16.62 -21.55 -23.93
N PHE A 6 15.37 -21.09 -23.81
CA PHE A 6 15.08 -19.68 -23.53
C PHE A 6 15.57 -19.23 -22.14
N LEU A 7 15.38 -20.07 -21.12
CA LEU A 7 15.82 -19.81 -19.75
C LEU A 7 17.34 -19.88 -19.58
N GLU A 8 18.05 -20.54 -20.50
CA GLU A 8 19.50 -20.51 -20.58
C GLU A 8 19.99 -19.23 -21.26
N ALA A 9 19.36 -18.84 -22.38
CA ALA A 9 19.72 -17.63 -23.13
C ALA A 9 19.49 -16.32 -22.34
N LYS A 10 18.49 -16.29 -21.46
CA LYS A 10 18.15 -15.15 -20.56
C LYS A 10 18.28 -13.77 -21.21
N PRO A 11 17.61 -13.51 -22.35
CA PRO A 11 17.77 -12.23 -23.02
C PRO A 11 17.32 -11.07 -22.09
N PRO A 12 18.07 -9.94 -22.03
CA PRO A 12 17.81 -8.88 -21.06
C PRO A 12 16.38 -8.31 -21.09
N TRP A 13 15.79 -8.19 -22.29
CA TRP A 13 14.43 -7.69 -22.46
C TRP A 13 13.37 -8.58 -21.79
N ALA A 14 13.65 -9.87 -21.54
CA ALA A 14 12.69 -10.81 -20.99
C ALA A 14 12.48 -10.71 -19.47
N TYR A 15 13.24 -9.84 -18.80
CA TYR A 15 12.96 -9.44 -17.41
C TYR A 15 11.78 -8.46 -17.31
N GLU A 16 11.40 -7.83 -18.42
CA GLU A 16 10.31 -6.87 -18.50
C GLU A 16 8.93 -7.55 -18.63
N PRO A 17 7.83 -6.83 -18.35
CA PRO A 17 6.48 -7.30 -18.63
C PRO A 17 6.28 -7.62 -20.12
N ALA A 18 5.63 -8.75 -20.40
CA ALA A 18 5.35 -9.15 -21.77
C ALA A 18 4.01 -9.89 -21.87
N LEU A 19 3.38 -9.76 -23.04
CA LEU A 19 2.41 -10.75 -23.50
C LEU A 19 3.15 -11.87 -24.20
N TYR A 20 2.70 -13.11 -24.08
CA TYR A 20 3.37 -14.26 -24.71
C TYR A 20 2.38 -15.26 -25.30
N ILE A 21 2.89 -16.06 -26.24
CA ILE A 21 2.21 -17.21 -26.82
C ILE A 21 3.10 -18.43 -26.57
N VAL A 22 2.59 -19.39 -25.80
CA VAL A 22 3.29 -20.61 -25.41
C VAL A 22 2.39 -21.82 -25.56
N LYS A 23 2.96 -22.97 -25.90
CA LYS A 23 2.25 -24.25 -25.95
C LYS A 23 2.96 -25.27 -25.08
N GLN A 24 2.19 -26.08 -24.35
CA GLN A 24 2.70 -27.26 -23.67
C GLN A 24 2.72 -28.43 -24.67
N SER A 25 3.81 -29.18 -24.72
CA SER A 25 4.04 -30.31 -25.62
C SER A 25 4.65 -31.49 -24.85
N PRO A 26 4.14 -32.72 -25.00
CA PRO A 26 2.88 -33.07 -25.63
C PRO A 26 1.70 -32.67 -24.72
N GLN A 27 0.73 -31.93 -25.24
CA GLN A 27 -0.58 -31.85 -24.62
C GLN A 27 -1.46 -32.86 -25.35
N LEU A 28 -1.95 -33.88 -24.61
CA LEU A 28 -2.42 -35.12 -25.23
C LEU A 28 -3.54 -34.96 -26.27
N ASP A 29 -4.38 -33.92 -26.23
CA ASP A 29 -5.56 -33.87 -27.12
C ASP A 29 -5.99 -32.46 -27.59
N SER A 30 -5.21 -31.40 -27.32
CA SER A 30 -5.63 -30.03 -27.66
C SER A 30 -4.56 -29.23 -28.40
N ASN A 31 -4.89 -28.73 -29.59
CA ASN A 31 -4.09 -27.70 -30.27
C ASN A 31 -4.25 -26.31 -29.61
N ALA A 32 -4.37 -26.27 -28.29
CA ALA A 32 -4.56 -25.06 -27.52
C ALA A 32 -3.21 -24.43 -27.17
N PHE A 33 -3.12 -23.12 -27.34
CA PHE A 33 -1.99 -22.29 -26.97
C PHE A 33 -2.42 -21.41 -25.80
N ARG A 34 -1.50 -21.21 -24.87
CA ARG A 34 -1.69 -20.23 -23.82
C ARG A 34 -1.23 -18.87 -24.31
N CYS A 35 -2.15 -17.90 -24.26
CA CYS A 35 -1.89 -16.51 -24.57
C CYS A 35 -2.12 -15.70 -23.29
N GLY A 36 -1.05 -15.22 -22.66
CA GLY A 36 -1.16 -14.57 -21.35
C GLY A 36 -0.11 -13.50 -21.10
N ALA A 37 -0.12 -12.94 -19.89
CA ALA A 37 0.80 -11.90 -19.44
C ALA A 37 1.83 -12.36 -18.39
N SER A 38 3.00 -11.73 -18.46
CA SER A 38 4.12 -11.88 -17.53
C SER A 38 4.50 -10.50 -16.96
N GLY A 39 5.22 -10.49 -15.82
CA GLY A 39 5.57 -9.22 -15.15
C GLY A 39 4.34 -8.41 -14.72
N THR A 40 3.26 -9.09 -14.34
CA THR A 40 1.96 -8.46 -14.01
C THR A 40 1.99 -7.67 -12.70
N GLN A 41 3.03 -7.84 -11.89
CA GLN A 41 3.27 -7.11 -10.66
C GLN A 41 4.49 -6.21 -10.88
N LEU A 42 4.27 -4.90 -10.99
CA LEU A 42 5.29 -3.96 -11.44
C LEU A 42 6.24 -3.53 -10.32
N PHE A 43 5.79 -3.42 -9.07
CA PHE A 43 6.59 -2.70 -8.07
C PHE A 43 6.77 -3.46 -6.77
N LYS A 44 8.05 -3.55 -6.38
CA LYS A 44 8.52 -3.78 -5.02
C LYS A 44 7.91 -2.69 -4.14
N GLY A 45 6.87 -3.03 -3.38
CA GLY A 45 6.21 -2.11 -2.43
C GLY A 45 4.73 -1.83 -2.66
N SER A 46 4.10 -2.35 -3.72
CA SER A 46 2.64 -2.24 -3.88
C SER A 46 1.85 -3.39 -3.23
N ASP A 47 2.55 -4.34 -2.59
CA ASP A 47 2.14 -5.18 -1.44
C ASP A 47 3.24 -6.23 -1.21
N LEU A 48 3.94 -6.17 -0.07
CA LEU A 48 4.93 -7.18 0.31
C LEU A 48 4.25 -8.52 0.55
N VAL A 49 4.32 -9.43 -0.42
CA VAL A 49 4.28 -10.86 -0.11
C VAL A 49 5.67 -11.24 0.37
N TYR A 50 5.74 -11.80 1.57
CA TYR A 50 6.96 -12.29 2.22
C TYR A 50 7.90 -12.98 1.21
N GLY A 51 9.14 -12.48 1.06
CA GLY A 51 10.20 -13.18 0.33
C GLY A 51 10.54 -12.71 -1.10
N ALA A 52 9.91 -11.66 -1.63
CA ALA A 52 10.19 -11.10 -2.97
C ALA A 52 11.55 -10.37 -3.13
N ASP A 53 12.38 -10.36 -2.09
CA ASP A 53 13.62 -9.58 -2.00
C ASP A 53 14.89 -10.40 -2.31
N ARG A 54 14.78 -11.59 -2.90
CA ARG A 54 15.97 -12.38 -3.24
C ARG A 54 16.66 -11.82 -4.49
N VAL A 55 17.89 -11.33 -4.31
CA VAL A 55 18.82 -11.03 -5.40
C VAL A 55 18.95 -12.27 -6.29
N GLY A 56 18.74 -12.13 -7.60
CA GLY A 56 18.78 -13.23 -8.57
C GLY A 56 17.44 -13.86 -8.94
N GLN A 57 16.31 -13.39 -8.40
CA GLN A 57 14.99 -13.91 -8.79
C GLN A 57 14.61 -13.49 -10.22
N LEU A 58 14.29 -14.48 -11.05
CA LEU A 58 13.82 -14.25 -12.42
C LEU A 58 12.44 -13.55 -12.41
N ARG A 59 12.30 -12.53 -13.26
CA ARG A 59 11.12 -11.65 -13.35
C ARG A 59 10.55 -11.68 -14.76
N GLY A 60 9.46 -10.95 -14.99
CA GLY A 60 8.88 -10.78 -16.33
C GLY A 60 8.56 -12.12 -16.98
N LEU A 61 8.91 -12.24 -18.26
CA LEU A 61 8.74 -13.47 -19.04
C LEU A 61 9.60 -14.62 -18.51
N LEU A 62 10.84 -14.37 -18.08
CA LEU A 62 11.71 -15.42 -17.52
C LEU A 62 11.09 -16.07 -16.28
N GLY A 63 10.59 -15.26 -15.35
CA GLY A 63 9.91 -15.77 -14.15
C GLY A 63 8.68 -16.62 -14.49
N ARG A 64 7.90 -16.20 -15.50
CA ARG A 64 6.75 -16.97 -15.98
C ARG A 64 7.16 -18.30 -16.62
N MET A 65 8.22 -18.31 -17.40
CA MET A 65 8.71 -19.51 -18.08
C MET A 65 9.30 -20.54 -17.09
N VAL A 66 9.98 -20.09 -16.03
CA VAL A 66 10.39 -20.99 -14.92
C VAL A 66 9.18 -21.64 -14.25
N MET A 67 8.13 -20.86 -13.99
CA MET A 67 6.90 -21.38 -13.41
C MET A 67 6.29 -22.47 -14.29
N TYR A 68 6.22 -22.26 -15.61
CA TYR A 68 5.72 -23.27 -16.54
C TYR A 68 6.62 -24.49 -16.64
N LYS A 69 7.94 -24.31 -16.72
CA LYS A 69 8.90 -25.42 -16.70
C LYS A 69 8.64 -26.34 -15.51
N ASN A 70 8.46 -25.78 -14.32
CA ASN A 70 8.26 -26.57 -13.10
C ASN A 70 6.86 -27.18 -13.01
N TYR A 71 5.82 -26.48 -13.47
CA TYR A 71 4.43 -26.95 -13.38
C TYR A 71 4.06 -27.96 -14.46
N TRP A 72 4.74 -27.93 -15.61
CA TRP A 72 4.41 -28.78 -16.76
C TRP A 72 5.14 -30.11 -16.80
N LEU A 73 6.08 -30.37 -15.88
CA LEU A 73 6.79 -31.64 -15.81
C LEU A 73 5.81 -32.84 -15.83
N PRO A 74 6.06 -33.88 -16.66
CA PRO A 74 7.24 -34.06 -17.52
C PRO A 74 7.15 -33.40 -18.92
N ASN A 75 6.06 -32.71 -19.24
CA ASN A 75 5.86 -32.08 -20.54
C ASN A 75 6.73 -30.82 -20.70
N GLN A 76 7.19 -30.61 -21.93
CA GLN A 76 7.99 -29.46 -22.32
C GLN A 76 7.10 -28.30 -22.78
N GLY A 77 7.62 -27.08 -22.74
CA GLY A 77 6.92 -25.91 -23.25
C GLY A 77 7.67 -25.30 -24.42
N THR A 78 6.93 -24.84 -25.43
CA THR A 78 7.48 -24.11 -26.57
C THR A 78 6.91 -22.70 -26.61
N ILE A 79 7.80 -21.70 -26.62
CA ILE A 79 7.47 -20.28 -26.79
C ILE A 79 7.50 -19.96 -28.29
N TYR A 80 6.50 -19.21 -28.76
CA TYR A 80 6.36 -18.85 -30.18
C TYR A 80 6.51 -17.36 -30.43
N ALA A 81 5.95 -16.52 -29.56
CA ALA A 81 6.05 -15.08 -29.66
C ALA A 81 5.94 -14.41 -28.29
N ALA A 82 6.53 -13.23 -28.18
CA ALA A 82 6.34 -12.34 -27.05
C ALA A 82 6.26 -10.88 -27.51
N LEU A 83 5.41 -10.09 -26.86
CA LEU A 83 5.33 -8.64 -27.04
C LEU A 83 5.73 -7.97 -25.74
N ARG A 84 6.85 -7.24 -25.76
CA ARG A 84 7.30 -6.43 -24.62
C ARG A 84 6.33 -5.27 -24.41
N VAL A 85 5.93 -5.08 -23.16
CA VAL A 85 5.02 -4.01 -22.75
C VAL A 85 5.72 -3.16 -21.71
N ARG A 86 5.68 -1.83 -21.92
CA ARG A 86 6.24 -0.87 -20.98
C ARG A 86 5.71 -1.11 -19.56
N GLN A 87 6.62 -1.11 -18.60
CA GLN A 87 6.33 -1.14 -17.17
C GLN A 87 5.59 0.16 -16.76
N GLN A 88 4.28 0.09 -16.54
CA GLN A 88 3.45 1.26 -16.22
C GLN A 88 2.15 0.87 -15.47
N LEU A 89 1.78 1.61 -14.42
CA LEU A 89 0.43 1.53 -13.84
C LEU A 89 -0.53 2.38 -14.65
N VAL A 90 -1.75 1.87 -14.84
CA VAL A 90 -2.76 2.56 -15.64
C VAL A 90 -4.14 2.50 -14.99
N ALA A 91 -4.98 3.45 -15.37
CA ALA A 91 -6.42 3.41 -15.17
C ALA A 91 -7.13 3.30 -16.51
N ARG A 92 -8.13 2.42 -16.56
CA ARG A 92 -9.08 2.35 -17.68
C ARG A 92 -10.10 3.50 -17.61
N PRO A 93 -10.76 3.86 -18.72
CA PRO A 93 -11.71 4.97 -18.75
C PRO A 93 -12.87 4.86 -17.74
N ASP A 94 -13.28 3.64 -17.38
CA ASP A 94 -14.34 3.33 -16.41
C ASP A 94 -13.86 3.37 -14.95
N GLN A 95 -12.56 3.57 -14.71
CA GLN A 95 -11.97 3.53 -13.37
C GLN A 95 -11.81 4.92 -12.77
N ARG A 96 -12.02 5.01 -11.45
CA ARG A 96 -11.87 6.25 -10.70
C ARG A 96 -10.40 6.55 -10.49
N ILE A 97 -10.01 7.78 -10.79
CA ILE A 97 -8.66 8.30 -10.57
C ILE A 97 -8.73 9.35 -9.46
N GLY A 98 -7.74 9.32 -8.58
CA GLY A 98 -7.51 10.33 -7.56
C GLY A 98 -6.18 11.02 -7.79
N GLU A 99 -5.98 12.12 -7.09
CA GLU A 99 -4.71 12.84 -7.07
C GLU A 99 -4.16 12.83 -5.64
N SER A 100 -2.88 12.49 -5.49
CA SER A 100 -2.16 12.59 -4.23
C SER A 100 -0.80 13.21 -4.51
N GLN A 101 -0.51 14.37 -3.89
CA GLN A 101 0.77 15.06 -4.03
C GLN A 101 1.17 15.34 -5.50
N GLY A 102 0.19 15.73 -6.34
CA GLY A 102 0.41 16.00 -7.76
C GLY A 102 0.55 14.77 -8.65
N GLN A 103 0.37 13.56 -8.11
CA GLN A 103 0.41 12.31 -8.87
C GLN A 103 -0.99 11.70 -9.00
N LEU A 104 -1.35 11.32 -10.23
CA LEU A 104 -2.58 10.57 -10.49
C LEU A 104 -2.41 9.13 -10.05
N PHE A 105 -3.36 8.59 -9.28
CA PHE A 105 -3.38 7.18 -8.89
C PHE A 105 -4.75 6.56 -9.13
N ASN A 106 -4.75 5.25 -9.43
CA ASN A 106 -5.98 4.50 -9.65
C ASN A 106 -6.64 4.16 -8.31
N ILE A 107 -7.80 4.76 -8.01
CA ILE A 107 -8.55 4.49 -6.77
C ILE A 107 -9.21 3.11 -6.86
N THR A 108 -9.78 2.77 -8.01
CA THR A 108 -10.54 1.53 -8.21
C THR A 108 -9.64 0.30 -8.14
N ARG A 109 -8.47 0.35 -8.82
CA ARG A 109 -7.49 -0.73 -8.87
C ARG A 109 -6.07 -0.17 -8.88
N GLY A 110 -5.54 0.17 -7.70
CA GLY A 110 -4.21 0.77 -7.55
C GLY A 110 -3.05 -0.03 -8.17
N ASN A 111 -3.21 -1.35 -8.26
CA ASN A 111 -2.21 -2.27 -8.82
C ASN A 111 -2.48 -2.66 -10.28
N GLN A 112 -3.37 -1.96 -10.99
CA GLN A 112 -3.66 -2.24 -12.38
C GLN A 112 -2.47 -1.88 -13.28
N THR A 113 -1.84 -2.90 -13.85
CA THR A 113 -0.66 -2.74 -14.71
C THR A 113 -1.06 -2.65 -16.19
N LEU A 114 -0.22 -1.98 -16.99
CA LEU A 114 -0.43 -1.83 -18.43
C LEU A 114 -0.46 -3.20 -19.12
N VAL A 115 0.41 -4.14 -18.73
CA VAL A 115 0.44 -5.48 -19.32
C VAL A 115 -0.89 -6.23 -19.12
N LEU A 116 -1.56 -6.08 -17.98
CA LEU A 116 -2.89 -6.67 -17.74
C LEU A 116 -4.00 -5.99 -18.57
N ALA A 117 -3.87 -4.69 -18.82
CA ALA A 117 -4.76 -4.00 -19.76
C ALA A 117 -4.56 -4.53 -21.20
N ARG A 118 -3.31 -4.69 -21.63
CA ARG A 118 -2.96 -5.23 -22.95
C ARG A 118 -3.32 -6.71 -23.11
N GLU A 119 -3.25 -7.50 -22.05
CA GLU A 119 -3.72 -8.89 -22.05
C GLU A 119 -5.22 -8.98 -22.34
N ALA A 120 -6.02 -8.15 -21.68
CA ALA A 120 -7.45 -8.08 -21.93
C ALA A 120 -7.76 -7.66 -23.39
N GLU A 121 -7.01 -6.69 -23.93
CA GLU A 121 -7.14 -6.30 -25.34
C GLU A 121 -6.74 -7.43 -26.30
N PHE A 122 -5.69 -8.19 -25.96
CA PHE A 122 -5.22 -9.32 -26.74
C PHE A 122 -6.26 -10.43 -26.76
N HIS A 123 -6.79 -10.78 -25.60
CA HIS A 123 -7.86 -11.75 -25.45
C HIS A 123 -9.11 -11.34 -26.23
N ALA A 124 -9.54 -10.10 -26.12
CA ALA A 124 -10.66 -9.57 -26.89
C ALA A 124 -10.43 -9.66 -28.40
N GLU A 125 -9.21 -9.41 -28.88
CA GLU A 125 -8.86 -9.55 -30.29
C GLU A 125 -8.89 -11.01 -30.77
N LEU A 126 -8.45 -11.95 -29.93
CA LEU A 126 -8.52 -13.38 -30.23
C LEU A 126 -9.96 -13.93 -30.16
N ASP A 127 -10.76 -13.42 -29.23
CA ASP A 127 -12.20 -13.74 -29.11
C ASP A 127 -12.99 -13.24 -30.33
N ARG A 128 -12.70 -12.01 -30.77
CA ARG A 128 -13.28 -11.44 -32.00
C ARG A 128 -12.98 -12.30 -33.23
N ARG A 129 -11.85 -13.03 -33.23
CA ARG A 129 -11.47 -13.99 -34.27
C ARG A 129 -12.06 -15.39 -34.06
N GLY A 130 -12.76 -15.62 -32.96
CA GLY A 130 -13.38 -16.90 -32.62
C GLY A 130 -12.36 -18.01 -32.35
N LEU A 131 -11.24 -17.66 -31.70
CA LEU A 131 -10.13 -18.58 -31.41
C LEU A 131 -10.11 -19.12 -29.98
N ARG A 132 -11.02 -18.68 -29.10
CA ARG A 132 -11.11 -19.21 -27.72
C ARG A 132 -11.41 -20.70 -27.75
N TRP A 133 -10.62 -21.51 -27.04
CA TRP A 133 -10.83 -22.95 -27.03
C TRP A 133 -12.14 -23.36 -26.35
N GLN A 134 -12.40 -22.83 -25.16
CA GLN A 134 -13.65 -23.06 -24.42
C GLN A 134 -14.31 -21.73 -24.10
N LYS A 135 -15.33 -21.35 -24.87
CA LYS A 135 -15.98 -20.02 -24.78
C LYS A 135 -16.64 -19.77 -23.42
N ASP A 136 -17.11 -20.83 -22.78
CA ASP A 136 -17.81 -20.75 -21.49
C ASP A 136 -16.84 -20.57 -20.31
N ARG A 137 -15.53 -20.67 -20.56
CA ARG A 137 -14.49 -20.46 -19.55
C ARG A 137 -13.66 -19.23 -19.91
N ASN A 138 -13.49 -18.34 -18.95
CA ASN A 138 -12.56 -17.22 -19.06
C ASN A 138 -11.10 -17.71 -18.86
N ASN A 139 -10.65 -18.64 -19.70
CA ASN A 139 -9.33 -19.27 -19.63
C ASN A 139 -8.34 -18.60 -20.59
N GLU A 140 -7.03 -18.69 -20.36
CA GLU A 140 -6.01 -18.11 -21.27
C GLU A 140 -5.73 -18.98 -22.52
N LEU A 141 -6.63 -19.91 -22.87
CA LEU A 141 -6.37 -20.94 -23.88
C LEU A 141 -7.10 -20.66 -25.19
N PHE A 142 -6.34 -20.66 -26.28
CA PHE A 142 -6.82 -20.35 -27.62
C PHE A 142 -6.39 -21.43 -28.61
N GLN A 143 -7.31 -21.85 -29.47
CA GLN A 143 -7.10 -22.89 -30.48
C GLN A 143 -7.14 -22.25 -31.87
N PRO A 144 -5.97 -21.98 -32.50
CA PRO A 144 -5.93 -21.46 -33.85
C PRO A 144 -6.37 -22.52 -34.87
N ARG A 145 -6.95 -22.07 -35.98
CA ARG A 145 -7.42 -22.91 -37.09
C ARG A 145 -6.34 -23.12 -38.14
N LYS A 146 -5.54 -22.09 -38.41
CA LYS A 146 -4.44 -22.08 -39.40
C LYS A 146 -3.06 -22.10 -38.74
N GLY A 147 -2.98 -22.58 -37.50
CA GLY A 147 -1.73 -22.62 -36.74
C GLY A 147 -1.39 -21.31 -36.02
N VAL A 148 -0.22 -21.29 -35.38
CA VAL A 148 0.16 -20.24 -34.42
C VAL A 148 0.20 -18.83 -35.03
N ASP A 149 0.37 -18.71 -36.35
CA ASP A 149 0.39 -17.44 -37.06
C ASP A 149 -0.89 -16.63 -36.89
N GLU A 150 -2.05 -17.26 -36.66
CA GLU A 150 -3.29 -16.55 -36.35
C GLU A 150 -3.21 -15.80 -35.01
N LEU A 151 -2.56 -16.42 -34.02
CA LEU A 151 -2.35 -15.84 -32.69
C LEU A 151 -1.30 -14.73 -32.76
N ILE A 152 -0.22 -14.95 -33.51
CA ILE A 152 0.83 -13.94 -33.77
C ILE A 152 0.22 -12.73 -34.48
N ALA A 153 -0.64 -12.94 -35.48
CA ALA A 153 -1.34 -11.86 -36.18
C ALA A 153 -2.31 -11.09 -35.27
N GLY A 154 -2.90 -11.75 -34.26
CA GLY A 154 -3.67 -11.12 -33.19
C GLY A 154 -2.78 -10.28 -32.27
N LEU A 155 -1.64 -10.82 -31.84
CA LEU A 155 -0.69 -10.15 -30.96
C LEU A 155 -0.12 -8.87 -31.60
N ARG A 156 0.14 -8.90 -32.91
CA ARG A 156 0.56 -7.71 -33.69
C ARG A 156 -0.42 -6.55 -33.66
N GLN A 157 -1.70 -6.78 -33.33
CA GLN A 157 -2.69 -5.70 -33.22
C GLN A 157 -2.62 -4.97 -31.87
N ILE A 158 -1.90 -5.51 -30.90
CA ILE A 158 -1.85 -5.00 -29.53
C ILE A 158 -0.68 -4.04 -29.39
N ARG A 159 -0.90 -2.94 -28.65
CA ARG A 159 0.13 -1.93 -28.44
C ARG A 159 1.13 -2.38 -27.39
N GLY A 160 2.40 -2.25 -27.74
CA GLY A 160 3.58 -2.60 -26.95
C GLY A 160 4.84 -2.04 -27.60
N GLU A 161 6.00 -2.28 -27.01
CA GLU A 161 7.28 -1.70 -27.42
C GLU A 161 7.90 -2.49 -28.58
N GLU A 162 8.24 -3.75 -28.33
CA GLU A 162 8.94 -4.61 -29.28
C GLU A 162 8.34 -6.01 -29.24
N MET A 163 8.18 -6.61 -30.42
CA MET A 163 7.67 -7.96 -30.56
C MET A 163 8.81 -8.89 -30.99
N TYR A 164 8.88 -10.07 -30.40
CA TYR A 164 9.88 -11.09 -30.67
C TYR A 164 9.20 -12.37 -31.13
N LEU A 165 9.77 -12.98 -32.17
CA LEU A 165 9.39 -14.30 -32.68
C LEU A 165 10.47 -15.31 -32.31
N PHE A 166 10.03 -16.51 -31.96
CA PHE A 166 10.89 -17.57 -31.46
C PHE A 166 10.93 -18.73 -32.44
N ASP A 167 12.07 -18.91 -33.08
CA ASP A 167 12.34 -20.12 -33.87
C ASP A 167 12.90 -21.21 -32.93
N LYS A 168 13.38 -22.33 -33.46
CA LYS A 168 13.92 -23.42 -32.61
C LYS A 168 15.20 -22.99 -31.88
N THR A 169 16.05 -22.22 -32.53
CA THR A 169 17.41 -21.90 -32.09
C THR A 169 17.68 -20.41 -31.88
N SER A 170 16.76 -19.53 -32.29
CA SER A 170 16.97 -18.09 -32.27
C SER A 170 15.73 -17.31 -31.83
N ILE A 171 15.99 -16.10 -31.34
CA ILE A 171 15.00 -15.08 -31.01
C ILE A 171 15.26 -13.92 -31.95
N ARG A 172 14.24 -13.50 -32.70
CA ARG A 172 14.33 -12.36 -33.62
C ARG A 172 13.25 -11.33 -33.32
N GLN A 173 13.59 -10.07 -33.46
CA GLN A 173 12.59 -9.01 -33.42
C GLN A 173 11.71 -9.07 -34.68
N ASP A 174 10.40 -8.91 -34.49
CA ASP A 174 9.42 -8.99 -35.56
C ASP A 174 9.42 -7.69 -36.38
N SER A 175 10.02 -7.74 -37.57
CA SER A 175 10.07 -6.60 -38.48
C SER A 175 8.71 -6.23 -39.08
N ALA A 176 7.66 -7.05 -38.91
CA ALA A 176 6.29 -6.73 -39.32
C ALA A 176 5.48 -6.02 -38.23
N TYR A 177 5.98 -5.96 -36.98
CA TYR A 177 5.30 -5.27 -35.90
C TYR A 177 5.43 -3.74 -36.06
N ARG A 178 4.31 -3.03 -35.90
CA ARG A 178 4.19 -1.57 -36.14
C ARG A 178 3.67 -0.80 -34.92
N GLY A 179 3.73 -1.38 -33.73
CA GLY A 179 3.26 -0.74 -32.50
C GLY A 179 1.78 -1.00 -32.13
N GLY A 180 1.11 -1.89 -32.85
CA GLY A 180 -0.31 -2.22 -32.62
C GLY A 180 -1.29 -1.17 -33.14
N ARG A 181 -2.58 -1.36 -32.88
CA ARG A 181 -3.64 -0.40 -33.22
C ARG A 181 -3.87 0.61 -32.09
N THR A 182 -4.28 1.81 -32.45
CA THR A 182 -4.82 2.79 -31.49
C THR A 182 -6.15 2.28 -30.94
N ARG A 183 -6.21 2.05 -29.63
CA ARG A 183 -7.41 1.70 -28.86
C ARG A 183 -7.49 2.59 -27.61
N ASP A 184 -8.57 2.45 -26.84
CA ASP A 184 -8.94 3.23 -25.65
C ASP A 184 -7.80 3.95 -24.92
N VAL A 185 -8.07 5.20 -24.56
CA VAL A 185 -7.12 6.07 -23.88
C VAL A 185 -6.96 5.61 -22.43
N LEU A 186 -6.02 4.69 -22.20
CA LEU A 186 -5.54 4.36 -20.87
C LEU A 186 -4.82 5.57 -20.29
N ARG A 187 -5.15 5.92 -19.04
CA ARG A 187 -4.47 7.00 -18.32
C ARG A 187 -3.33 6.43 -17.50
N GLU A 188 -2.15 7.01 -17.64
CA GLU A 188 -1.00 6.65 -16.82
C GLU A 188 -1.25 7.09 -15.37
N THR A 189 -0.97 6.19 -14.43
CA THR A 189 -1.11 6.42 -13.01
C THR A 189 0.16 6.01 -12.28
N GLN A 190 0.30 6.42 -11.04
CA GLN A 190 1.39 6.06 -10.15
C GLN A 190 0.86 5.36 -8.88
N PRO A 191 1.73 4.68 -8.12
CA PRO A 191 1.38 4.18 -6.81
C PRO A 191 0.88 5.33 -5.92
N ARG A 192 -0.14 5.06 -5.10
CA ARG A 192 -0.63 6.07 -4.16
C ARG A 192 0.46 6.37 -3.14
N LEU A 193 0.94 7.61 -3.14
CA LEU A 193 1.77 8.11 -2.05
C LEU A 193 0.89 8.29 -0.82
N LEU A 194 1.12 7.44 0.18
CA LEU A 194 0.54 7.62 1.50
C LEU A 194 1.36 8.67 2.25
N PRO A 195 0.74 9.59 3.01
CA PRO A 195 1.47 10.48 3.88
C PRO A 195 2.38 9.65 4.79
N THR A 196 3.63 10.07 4.93
CA THR A 196 4.53 9.47 5.92
C THR A 196 3.89 9.56 7.30
N ARG A 197 4.19 8.63 8.21
CA ARG A 197 3.64 8.65 9.58
C ARG A 197 3.83 10.01 10.26
N VAL A 198 4.93 10.71 9.94
CA VAL A 198 5.24 12.07 10.41
C VAL A 198 4.27 13.11 9.82
N ALA A 199 4.02 13.09 8.51
CA ALA A 199 3.05 13.99 7.87
C ALA A 199 1.59 13.69 8.29
N ALA A 200 1.24 12.42 8.48
CA ALA A 200 -0.07 12.01 9.00
C ALA A 200 -0.27 12.45 10.46
N ALA A 201 0.80 12.47 11.27
CA ALA A 201 0.77 13.00 12.63
C ALA A 201 0.64 14.53 12.66
N GLN A 202 1.27 15.24 11.72
CA GLN A 202 1.18 16.70 11.60
C GLN A 202 -0.17 17.17 11.02
N ALA A 203 -0.81 16.38 10.16
CA ALA A 203 -2.10 16.70 9.54
C ALA A 203 -3.33 16.32 10.40
N ARG A 204 -3.13 15.61 11.53
CA ARG A 204 -4.21 15.40 12.50
C ARG A 204 -4.36 16.67 13.32
N ALA A 205 -5.45 17.39 13.11
CA ALA A 205 -5.92 18.36 14.09
C ALA A 205 -5.92 17.68 15.48
N PRO A 206 -5.43 18.35 16.54
CA PRO A 206 -5.36 17.76 17.86
C PRO A 206 -6.78 17.36 18.32
N THR A 207 -7.10 16.08 18.23
CA THR A 207 -8.35 15.53 18.75
C THR A 207 -8.20 15.27 20.24
N ILE A 208 -8.91 16.06 21.05
CA ILE A 208 -9.09 15.78 22.47
C ILE A 208 -10.25 14.81 22.62
N THR A 209 -9.98 13.60 23.13
CA THR A 209 -11.04 12.64 23.44
C THR A 209 -11.42 12.77 24.91
N VAL A 210 -12.60 13.35 25.18
CA VAL A 210 -13.14 13.46 26.54
C VAL A 210 -14.11 12.30 26.79
N LYS A 211 -13.77 11.43 27.75
CA LYS A 211 -14.70 10.37 28.21
C LYS A 211 -15.65 10.96 29.25
N LEU A 212 -16.94 10.89 28.99
CA LEU A 212 -18.01 11.41 29.84
C LEU A 212 -18.90 10.27 30.33
N SER A 213 -19.49 10.42 31.51
CA SER A 213 -20.54 9.49 31.96
C SER A 213 -21.83 9.72 31.16
N LYS A 214 -22.73 8.74 31.17
CA LYS A 214 -24.01 8.82 30.44
C LYS A 214 -24.84 10.01 30.90
N GLU A 215 -24.80 10.32 32.19
CA GLU A 215 -25.48 11.45 32.82
C GLU A 215 -24.87 12.78 32.38
N ALA A 216 -23.54 12.87 32.30
CA ALA A 216 -22.84 14.07 31.84
C ALA A 216 -23.11 14.36 30.35
N ILE A 217 -23.27 13.33 29.52
CA ILE A 217 -23.66 13.47 28.11
C ILE A 217 -25.06 14.05 28.01
N GLN A 218 -26.02 13.55 28.80
CA GLN A 218 -27.39 14.07 28.83
C GLN A 218 -27.44 15.52 29.31
N GLN A 219 -26.60 15.90 30.28
CA GLN A 219 -26.50 17.27 30.79
C GLN A 219 -25.85 18.25 29.79
N LEU A 220 -24.92 17.78 28.96
CA LEU A 220 -24.38 18.58 27.86
C LEU A 220 -25.41 18.73 26.73
N GLN A 221 -26.21 17.70 26.48
CA GLN A 221 -27.32 17.74 25.52
C GLN A 221 -28.47 18.66 25.97
N SER A 222 -28.66 18.86 27.28
CA SER A 222 -29.62 19.83 27.82
C SER A 222 -29.16 21.29 27.72
N ALA A 223 -28.05 21.57 27.04
CA ALA A 223 -27.52 22.90 26.75
C ALA A 223 -27.30 23.78 28.00
N ASP A 224 -26.91 23.19 29.14
CA ASP A 224 -26.56 23.96 30.35
C ASP A 224 -25.31 24.82 30.07
N PRO A 225 -25.43 26.17 30.05
CA PRO A 225 -24.33 27.06 29.68
C PRO A 225 -23.13 26.95 30.61
N LYS A 226 -23.35 26.66 31.89
CA LYS A 226 -22.26 26.60 32.90
C LYS A 226 -21.38 25.37 32.70
N LYS A 227 -21.96 24.26 32.24
CA LYS A 227 -21.25 23.00 31.98
C LYS A 227 -20.51 23.04 30.65
N PHE A 228 -21.06 23.75 29.66
CA PHE A 228 -20.39 24.01 28.40
C PHE A 228 -19.15 24.89 28.59
N ALA A 229 -19.26 25.94 29.42
CA ALA A 229 -18.13 26.78 29.80
C ALA A 229 -17.01 25.97 30.47
N LEU A 230 -17.35 25.08 31.41
CA LEU A 230 -16.37 24.21 32.07
C LEU A 230 -15.66 23.26 31.09
N LEU A 231 -16.37 22.72 30.09
CA LEU A 231 -15.76 21.87 29.06
C LEU A 231 -14.79 22.67 28.18
N LEU A 232 -15.15 23.91 27.82
CA LEU A 232 -14.28 24.81 27.06
C LEU A 232 -13.04 25.21 27.87
N ASP A 233 -13.18 25.46 29.17
CA ASP A 233 -12.04 25.75 30.07
C ASP A 233 -11.05 24.57 30.13
N ILE A 234 -11.55 23.33 30.13
CA ILE A 234 -10.71 22.12 30.08
C ILE A 234 -9.97 22.03 28.74
N VAL A 235 -10.65 22.29 27.63
CA VAL A 235 -10.05 22.31 26.29
C VAL A 235 -8.97 23.39 26.19
N ASP A 236 -9.25 24.58 26.72
CA ASP A 236 -8.32 25.71 26.76
C ASP A 236 -7.11 25.46 27.66
N ALA A 237 -7.31 24.84 28.82
CA ALA A 237 -6.22 24.47 29.73
C ALA A 237 -5.28 23.44 29.09
N VAL A 238 -5.84 22.45 28.39
CA VAL A 238 -5.06 21.47 27.63
C VAL A 238 -4.25 22.16 26.53
N ASN A 239 -4.88 23.08 25.77
CA ASN A 239 -4.20 23.82 24.70
C ASN A 239 -3.12 24.79 25.21
N LYS A 240 -3.34 25.45 26.36
CA LYS A 240 -2.40 26.42 26.95
C LYS A 240 -1.20 25.77 27.66
N SER A 241 -1.29 24.48 28.02
CA SER A 241 -0.25 23.79 28.81
C SER A 241 1.03 23.42 28.04
N GLY A 242 1.12 23.67 26.73
CA GLY A 242 2.38 23.90 26.00
C GLY A 242 3.52 22.87 26.16
N ARG A 243 3.25 21.60 26.50
CA ARG A 243 4.31 20.57 26.51
C ARG A 243 4.57 20.07 25.08
N PRO A 244 5.83 20.01 24.61
CA PRO A 244 6.15 19.42 23.32
C PRO A 244 5.73 17.96 23.33
N HIS A 245 4.79 17.60 22.44
CA HIS A 245 4.27 16.24 22.33
C HIS A 245 5.30 15.33 21.67
N THR A 246 6.10 14.65 22.49
CA THR A 246 6.66 13.35 22.11
C THR A 246 5.51 12.35 22.06
N PRO A 247 5.33 11.55 21.00
CA PRO A 247 4.23 10.60 20.92
C PRO A 247 4.49 9.46 21.90
N GLN A 248 3.96 9.59 23.12
CA GLN A 248 3.89 8.49 24.07
C GLN A 248 2.52 7.81 23.95
N THR A 249 2.56 6.48 24.01
CA THR A 249 1.45 5.57 24.24
C THR A 249 0.41 6.16 25.20
N PRO A 250 -0.90 5.90 25.02
CA PRO A 250 -1.93 6.47 25.90
C PRO A 250 -1.63 6.10 27.35
N GLN A 251 -1.30 7.10 28.17
CA GLN A 251 -1.10 6.91 29.60
C GLN A 251 -2.46 6.60 30.23
N VAL A 252 -2.59 5.40 30.80
CA VAL A 252 -3.74 5.01 31.62
C VAL A 252 -3.40 5.36 33.06
N ILE A 253 -4.00 6.43 33.57
CA ILE A 253 -3.90 6.82 34.99
C ILE A 253 -5.02 6.09 35.73
N THR A 254 -4.65 5.23 36.69
CA THR A 254 -5.62 4.49 37.51
C THR A 254 -5.81 5.23 38.82
N MET A 255 -7.02 5.72 39.09
CA MET A 255 -7.32 6.47 40.32
C MET A 255 -8.18 5.65 41.28
N SER A 256 -7.98 5.84 42.58
CA SER A 256 -8.84 5.23 43.59
C SER A 256 -10.23 5.88 43.58
N ARG A 257 -11.26 5.12 43.94
CA ARG A 257 -12.66 5.60 43.96
C ARG A 257 -12.85 6.83 44.86
N ARG A 258 -12.05 6.93 45.93
CA ARG A 258 -12.07 8.04 46.89
C ARG A 258 -11.54 9.35 46.30
N ASP A 259 -10.50 9.27 45.46
CA ASP A 259 -9.91 10.45 44.80
C ASP A 259 -10.83 11.01 43.71
N VAL A 260 -11.56 10.13 43.01
CA VAL A 260 -12.57 10.52 42.02
C VAL A 260 -13.75 11.23 42.68
N GLU A 261 -14.16 10.81 43.88
CA GLU A 261 -15.24 11.45 44.64
C GLU A 261 -14.82 12.80 45.25
N ALA A 262 -13.56 12.94 45.69
CA ALA A 262 -13.03 14.21 46.18
C ALA A 262 -12.99 15.30 45.10
N LEU A 263 -12.62 14.94 43.86
CA LEU A 263 -12.58 15.85 42.71
C LEU A 263 -13.98 16.23 42.17
N ARG A 264 -15.02 15.45 42.50
CA ARG A 264 -16.43 15.73 42.12
C ARG A 264 -17.11 16.76 43.01
N GLY A 265 -16.40 17.36 43.97
CA GLY A 265 -16.88 18.48 44.77
C GLY A 265 -17.37 18.13 46.17
N ASN A 266 -17.27 16.86 46.60
CA ASN A 266 -17.71 16.42 47.93
C ASN A 266 -16.59 16.36 48.98
N GLY A 267 -15.33 16.55 48.58
CA GLY A 267 -14.18 16.59 49.49
C GLY A 267 -13.80 18.00 49.95
N THR A 268 -13.15 18.07 51.10
CA THR A 268 -12.55 19.29 51.67
C THR A 268 -11.41 19.83 50.80
N GLN A 269 -11.03 21.10 51.00
CA GLN A 269 -10.01 21.78 50.19
C GLN A 269 -8.63 21.11 50.27
N GLU A 270 -8.27 20.54 51.43
CA GLU A 270 -7.04 19.75 51.61
C GLU A 270 -7.10 18.39 50.90
N GLU A 271 -8.26 17.73 50.89
CA GLU A 271 -8.44 16.46 50.17
C GLU A 271 -8.35 16.65 48.65
N ARG A 272 -8.85 17.78 48.13
CA ARG A 272 -8.69 18.16 46.72
C ARG A 272 -7.22 18.44 46.36
N ALA A 273 -6.47 19.09 47.25
CA ALA A 273 -5.04 19.35 47.06
C ALA A 273 -4.19 18.06 47.08
N ARG A 274 -4.50 17.11 47.99
CA ARG A 274 -3.86 15.78 48.00
C ARG A 274 -4.17 14.96 46.75
N ALA A 275 -5.43 14.91 46.31
CA ALA A 275 -5.81 14.19 45.09
C ALA A 275 -5.14 14.76 43.83
N ALA A 276 -4.95 16.08 43.77
CA ALA A 276 -4.20 16.75 42.70
C ALA A 276 -2.69 16.44 42.74
N THR A 277 -2.11 16.25 43.94
CA THR A 277 -0.70 15.91 44.12
C THR A 277 -0.41 14.45 43.68
N ASN A 278 -1.34 13.53 43.94
CA ASN A 278 -1.26 12.14 43.46
C ASN A 278 -1.44 12.01 41.93
N LEU A 279 -2.00 13.03 41.28
CA LEU A 279 -2.06 13.16 39.83
C LEU A 279 -0.70 13.51 39.19
N GLU A 280 0.27 13.97 40.00
CA GLU A 280 1.59 14.41 39.56
C GLU A 280 2.74 13.44 39.89
N GLY A 281 2.51 12.32 40.58
CA GLY A 281 3.59 11.41 40.99
C GLY A 281 3.23 9.94 41.19
N GLU A 282 3.50 9.12 40.16
CA GLU A 282 4.43 7.96 40.22
C GLU A 282 4.60 7.45 38.78
N VAL A 283 5.67 7.90 38.11
CA VAL A 283 6.17 7.26 36.90
C VAL A 283 7.36 6.43 37.34
N GLU A 284 7.19 5.12 37.49
CA GLU A 284 8.33 4.21 37.46
C GLU A 284 9.00 4.35 36.09
N LEU A 285 10.14 5.05 36.07
CA LEU A 285 10.98 5.13 34.88
C LEU A 285 11.68 3.78 34.70
N PRO A 286 11.64 3.16 33.51
CA PRO A 286 12.51 2.03 33.22
C PRO A 286 13.96 2.51 33.32
N THR A 287 14.76 1.80 34.12
CA THR A 287 16.18 2.05 34.32
C THR A 287 16.92 2.07 32.97
N GLY A 288 17.27 3.27 32.51
CA GLY A 288 17.96 3.47 31.23
C GLY A 288 18.49 4.90 31.07
N ALA A 289 19.66 5.15 31.66
CA ALA A 289 20.61 6.23 31.34
C ALA A 289 20.04 7.66 31.10
N THR A 290 19.58 8.32 32.15
CA THR A 290 19.36 9.79 32.15
C THR A 290 20.71 10.49 32.27
N THR A 291 21.07 11.31 31.28
CA THR A 291 22.35 12.03 31.29
C THR A 291 22.36 13.12 32.38
N ARG A 292 23.52 13.37 33.01
CA ARG A 292 23.72 14.40 34.06
C ARG A 292 23.17 15.79 33.70
N ALA A 293 23.05 16.10 32.40
CA ALA A 293 22.46 17.34 31.90
C ALA A 293 20.94 17.42 32.15
N GLN A 294 20.21 16.32 31.99
CA GLN A 294 18.76 16.25 32.24
C GLN A 294 18.44 16.31 33.74
N ALA A 295 19.25 15.67 34.58
CA ALA A 295 19.11 15.78 36.04
C ALA A 295 19.36 17.22 36.53
N ARG A 296 20.38 17.91 36.01
CA ARG A 296 20.65 19.32 36.32
C ARG A 296 19.55 20.27 35.82
N ALA A 297 18.98 20.02 34.65
CA ALA A 297 17.87 20.82 34.12
C ALA A 297 16.62 20.70 35.01
N HIS A 298 16.33 19.49 35.51
CA HIS A 298 15.22 19.24 36.41
C HIS A 298 15.41 19.90 37.79
N GLU A 299 16.64 19.86 38.33
CA GLU A 299 16.97 20.54 39.59
C GLU A 299 16.87 22.07 39.48
N LEU A 300 17.30 22.65 38.35
CA LEU A 300 17.19 24.09 38.10
C LEU A 300 15.74 24.55 37.93
N ALA A 301 14.90 23.73 37.28
CA ALA A 301 13.48 23.99 37.11
C ALA A 301 12.76 23.98 38.47
N ASN A 302 13.03 22.97 39.31
CA ASN A 302 12.45 22.88 40.64
C ASN A 302 12.88 24.06 41.54
N ARG A 303 14.15 24.47 41.53
CA ARG A 303 14.60 25.65 42.30
C ARG A 303 13.97 26.96 41.86
N ARG A 304 13.66 27.11 40.56
CA ARG A 304 12.97 28.31 40.03
C ARG A 304 11.51 28.34 40.46
N ILE A 305 10.84 27.19 40.50
CA ILE A 305 9.44 27.07 40.93
C ILE A 305 9.33 27.32 42.44
N THR A 306 10.22 26.76 43.26
CA THR A 306 10.23 27.02 44.71
C THR A 306 10.47 28.51 45.02
N ARG A 307 11.34 29.19 44.26
CA ARG A 307 11.56 30.65 44.40
C ARG A 307 10.38 31.50 43.91
N ALA A 308 9.63 31.04 42.90
CA ALA A 308 8.44 31.72 42.44
C ALA A 308 7.28 31.61 43.46
N MET A 309 7.14 30.45 44.09
CA MET A 309 6.14 30.24 45.16
C MET A 309 6.48 31.00 46.44
N ALA A 310 7.76 31.14 46.80
CA ALA A 310 8.18 31.95 47.95
C ALA A 310 7.96 33.46 47.77
N ARG A 311 7.85 33.96 46.52
CA ARG A 311 7.60 35.38 46.21
C ARG A 311 6.12 35.76 46.18
N ASN A 312 5.21 34.80 46.11
CA ASN A 312 3.75 35.03 46.07
C ASN A 312 3.06 34.79 47.42
N ASN A 313 3.83 34.64 48.51
CA ASN A 313 3.32 34.66 49.88
C ASN A 313 3.51 36.07 50.46
N PRO A 314 2.49 36.94 50.52
CA PRO A 314 2.49 37.99 51.52
C PRO A 314 2.22 37.34 52.87
N VAL A 315 3.24 37.31 53.72
CA VAL A 315 3.04 37.12 55.16
C VAL A 315 2.18 38.30 55.64
N MET A 316 1.14 38.03 56.45
CA MET A 316 0.48 39.06 57.26
C MET A 316 1.50 39.86 58.06
#